data_AF-A0A494Y3F6-F1
#
_entry.id   AF-A0A494Y3F6-F1
#
_cell.length_a   1.000
_cell.length_b   1.000
_cell.length_c   1.000
_cell.angle_alpha   90.00
_cell.angle_beta   90.00
_cell.angle_gamma   90.00
#
_symmetry.space_group_name_H-M   'P 1'
#
loop_
_entity.id
_entity.type
_entity.pdbx_description
1 polymer ?
#
loop_
_entity_poly.entity_id
_entity_poly.type
_entity_poly.pdbx_seq_one_letter_code
_entity_poly.pdbx_strand_id
1 'polypeptide(L)'
;MQKSRKEWLMPEFESKDGRELLYASFAERYGFNEGEREVLRLFMLFGFEDNEIARIMHISSGELNNYLNCMLGKTRSHTLRELQALFIRYILQKLPA
;
A
#
# COMPACT_ATOMS: atom_id res chain seq x y z
N MET A 1 36.64 9.71 -22.56
CA MET A 1 35.91 9.46 -21.30
C MET A 1 34.73 10.42 -21.22
N GLN A 2 33.51 9.91 -21.31
CA GLN A 2 32.30 10.52 -20.75
C GLN A 2 31.18 9.49 -20.94
N LYS A 3 30.99 8.62 -19.93
CA LYS A 3 29.79 7.79 -19.86
C LYS A 3 28.65 8.75 -19.55
N SER A 4 27.81 9.00 -20.56
CA SER A 4 26.52 9.65 -20.41
C SER A 4 25.80 8.98 -19.24
N ARG A 5 25.57 9.76 -18.18
CA ARG A 5 24.80 9.37 -17.00
C ARG A 5 23.39 9.17 -17.53
N LYS A 6 23.03 7.92 -17.89
CA LYS A 6 21.67 7.57 -18.27
C LYS A 6 20.75 8.08 -17.16
N GLU A 7 19.96 9.08 -17.49
CA GLU A 7 18.82 9.53 -16.72
C GLU A 7 17.99 8.30 -16.39
N TRP A 8 17.87 8.00 -15.10
CA TRP A 8 16.90 7.05 -14.57
C TRP A 8 15.52 7.70 -14.62
N LEU A 9 15.01 7.94 -15.83
CA LEU A 9 13.62 8.30 -16.02
C LEU A 9 12.88 6.99 -16.27
N MET A 10 12.18 6.50 -15.24
CA MET A 10 11.16 5.46 -15.33
C MET A 10 9.81 6.16 -15.57
N PRO A 11 9.37 6.35 -16.82
CA PRO A 11 8.21 7.20 -17.13
C PRO A 11 6.90 6.59 -16.59
N GLU A 12 6.87 5.27 -16.43
CA GLU A 12 5.70 4.51 -15.95
C GLU A 12 5.48 4.65 -14.43
N PHE A 13 6.46 5.15 -13.68
CA PHE A 13 6.37 5.37 -12.23
C PHE A 13 6.09 6.82 -11.85
N GLU A 14 6.30 7.76 -12.80
CA GLU A 14 5.99 9.18 -12.61
C GLU A 14 4.50 9.49 -12.79
N SER A 15 3.75 8.65 -13.49
CA SER A 15 2.29 8.79 -13.53
C SER A 15 1.70 8.46 -12.16
N LYS A 16 0.63 9.18 -11.78
CA LYS A 16 -0.22 8.83 -10.62
C LYS A 16 -0.63 7.35 -10.66
N ASP A 17 -0.74 6.79 -11.86
CA ASP A 17 -1.30 5.49 -12.15
C ASP A 17 -0.39 4.32 -11.74
N GLY A 18 0.95 4.46 -11.84
CA GLY A 18 1.89 3.38 -11.51
C GLY A 18 1.87 2.96 -10.04
N ARG A 19 1.72 3.94 -9.13
CA ARG A 19 1.60 3.69 -7.68
C ARG A 19 0.25 3.09 -7.30
N GLU A 20 -0.83 3.57 -7.92
CA GLU A 20 -2.16 3.00 -7.70
C GLU A 20 -2.26 1.56 -8.22
N LEU A 21 -1.61 1.24 -9.35
CA LEU A 21 -1.56 -0.12 -9.91
C LEU A 21 -0.87 -1.13 -8.99
N LEU A 22 0.25 -0.74 -8.35
CA LEU A 22 0.98 -1.63 -7.42
C LEU A 22 0.18 -1.92 -6.16
N TYR A 23 -0.45 -0.88 -5.61
CA TYR A 23 -1.35 -1.01 -4.48
C TYR A 23 -2.56 -1.89 -4.82
N ALA A 24 -3.21 -1.68 -5.98
CA ALA A 24 -4.36 -2.45 -6.41
C ALA A 24 -4.00 -3.93 -6.61
N SER A 25 -2.84 -4.19 -7.24
CA SER A 25 -2.32 -5.54 -7.46
C SER A 25 -1.95 -6.24 -6.16
N PHE A 26 -1.44 -5.51 -5.17
CA PHE A 26 -1.17 -6.05 -3.83
C PHE A 26 -2.47 -6.40 -3.11
N ALA A 27 -3.46 -5.50 -3.12
CA ALA A 27 -4.76 -5.72 -2.53
C ALA A 27 -5.50 -6.91 -3.15
N GLU A 28 -5.44 -7.05 -4.47
CA GLU A 28 -6.01 -8.19 -5.19
C GLU A 28 -5.35 -9.52 -4.78
N ARG A 29 -4.01 -9.55 -4.70
CA ARG A 29 -3.24 -10.74 -4.30
C ARG A 29 -3.68 -11.32 -2.95
N TYR A 30 -4.07 -10.46 -2.00
CA TYR A 30 -4.50 -10.87 -0.66
C TYR A 30 -6.02 -10.87 -0.47
N GLY A 31 -6.80 -10.64 -1.53
CA GLY A 31 -8.26 -10.67 -1.47
C GLY A 31 -8.86 -9.57 -0.60
N PHE A 32 -8.31 -8.36 -0.69
CA PHE A 32 -8.83 -7.21 0.07
C PHE A 32 -10.15 -6.73 -0.54
N ASN A 33 -11.14 -6.47 0.31
CA ASN A 33 -12.41 -5.82 -0.05
C ASN A 33 -12.19 -4.30 -0.19
N GLU A 34 -13.25 -3.57 -0.56
CA GLU A 34 -13.17 -2.13 -0.81
C GLU A 34 -12.77 -1.31 0.43
N GLY A 35 -13.28 -1.64 1.61
CA GLY A 35 -12.91 -0.96 2.86
C GLY A 35 -11.46 -1.23 3.25
N GLU A 36 -11.02 -2.49 3.21
CA GLU A 36 -9.63 -2.88 3.48
C GLU A 36 -8.66 -2.25 2.50
N ARG A 37 -9.06 -2.18 1.22
CA ARG A 37 -8.36 -1.43 0.19
C ARG A 37 -8.18 0.01 0.64
N GLU A 38 -9.25 0.74 0.91
CA GLU A 38 -9.12 2.16 1.21
C GLU A 38 -8.28 2.41 2.46
N VAL A 39 -8.42 1.58 3.51
CA VAL A 39 -7.54 1.62 4.68
C VAL A 39 -6.08 1.43 4.29
N LEU A 40 -5.75 0.41 3.48
CA LEU A 40 -4.39 0.17 3.00
C LEU A 40 -3.85 1.38 2.22
N ARG A 41 -4.68 2.04 1.41
CA ARG A 41 -4.30 3.19 0.59
C ARG A 41 -3.92 4.37 1.47
N LEU A 42 -4.79 4.72 2.41
CA LEU A 42 -4.62 5.81 3.36
C LEU A 42 -3.41 5.58 4.29
N PHE A 43 -3.22 4.35 4.74
CA PHE A 43 -2.12 3.97 5.60
C PHE A 43 -0.76 3.91 4.87
N MET A 44 -0.70 3.27 3.70
CA MET A 44 0.57 3.01 3.00
C MET A 44 1.04 4.18 2.13
N LEU A 45 0.12 4.85 1.43
CA LEU A 45 0.49 5.88 0.46
C LEU A 45 0.46 7.28 1.05
N PHE A 46 -0.45 7.53 1.99
CA PHE A 46 -0.62 8.85 2.60
C PHE A 46 -0.05 8.94 4.02
N GLY A 47 0.19 7.80 4.69
CA GLY A 47 0.80 7.77 6.02
C GLY A 47 -0.12 8.26 7.13
N PHE A 48 -1.44 8.21 6.93
CA PHE A 48 -2.41 8.64 7.93
C PHE A 48 -2.44 7.72 9.15
N GLU A 49 -2.67 8.30 10.32
CA GLU A 49 -2.92 7.56 11.56
C GLU A 49 -4.37 7.07 11.65
N ASP A 50 -4.61 6.07 12.49
CA ASP A 50 -5.93 5.41 12.62
C ASP A 50 -7.09 6.39 12.84
N ASN A 51 -6.89 7.42 13.66
CA ASN A 51 -7.91 8.45 13.91
C ASN A 51 -8.23 9.30 12.67
N GLU A 52 -7.23 9.55 11.83
CA GLU A 52 -7.41 10.27 10.57
C GLU A 52 -8.11 9.39 9.54
N ILE A 53 -7.69 8.13 9.43
CA ILE A 53 -8.33 7.13 8.54
C ILE A 53 -9.80 6.98 8.90
N ALA A 54 -10.13 6.79 10.18
CA ALA A 54 -11.51 6.67 10.63
C ALA A 54 -12.36 7.90 10.29
N ARG A 55 -11.79 9.10 10.41
CA ARG A 55 -12.46 10.36 10.03
C ARG A 55 -12.66 10.48 8.53
N ILE A 56 -11.64 10.17 7.73
CA ILE A 56 -11.66 10.26 6.27
C ILE A 56 -12.69 9.28 5.69
N MET A 57 -12.73 8.06 6.22
CA MET A 57 -13.66 7.02 5.78
C MET A 57 -15.05 7.15 6.40
N HIS A 58 -15.25 8.08 7.34
CA HIS A 58 -16.49 8.23 8.12
C HIS A 58 -16.94 6.94 8.83
N ILE A 59 -15.99 6.16 9.36
CA ILE A 59 -16.24 4.89 10.07
C ILE A 59 -15.89 4.98 11.55
N SER A 60 -16.40 4.03 12.33
CA SER A 60 -16.02 3.91 13.75
C SER A 60 -14.62 3.29 13.92
N SER A 61 -13.94 3.58 15.04
CA SER A 61 -12.66 2.94 15.37
C SER A 61 -12.76 1.41 15.47
N GLY A 62 -13.93 0.89 15.89
CA GLY A 62 -14.19 -0.55 15.93
C GLY A 62 -14.23 -1.18 14.54
N GLU A 63 -14.85 -0.48 13.58
CA GLU A 63 -14.89 -0.91 12.18
C GLU A 63 -13.51 -0.83 11.52
N LEU A 64 -12.75 0.23 11.77
CA LEU A 64 -11.36 0.33 11.33
C LEU A 64 -10.52 -0.84 11.87
N ASN A 65 -10.62 -1.13 13.18
CA ASN A 65 -9.94 -2.28 13.78
C ASN A 65 -10.34 -3.60 13.13
N ASN A 66 -11.61 -3.76 12.73
CA ASN A 66 -12.05 -4.94 12.00
C ASN A 66 -11.33 -5.05 10.64
N TYR A 67 -11.27 -3.98 9.85
CA TYR A 67 -10.52 -3.97 8.60
C TYR A 67 -9.04 -4.29 8.80
N LEU A 68 -8.38 -3.67 9.79
CA LEU A 68 -6.98 -3.93 10.11
C LEU A 68 -6.76 -5.39 10.49
N ASN A 69 -7.60 -5.97 11.34
CA ASN A 69 -7.51 -7.37 11.74
C ASN A 69 -7.72 -8.32 10.57
N CYS A 70 -8.70 -8.04 9.69
CA CYS A 70 -8.92 -8.83 8.48
C CYS A 70 -7.72 -8.78 7.54
N MET A 71 -7.13 -7.59 7.31
CA MET A 71 -5.93 -7.44 6.49
C MET A 71 -4.75 -8.23 7.07
N LEU A 72 -4.49 -8.09 8.38
CA LEU A 72 -3.42 -8.82 9.07
C LEU A 72 -3.62 -10.34 8.98
N GLY A 73 -4.85 -10.82 9.15
CA GLY A 73 -5.20 -12.23 8.96
C GLY A 73 -4.95 -12.73 7.54
N LYS A 74 -5.36 -11.95 6.53
CA LYS A 74 -5.17 -12.29 5.10
C LYS A 74 -3.70 -12.29 4.69
N THR A 75 -2.89 -11.40 5.23
CA THR A 75 -1.45 -11.34 4.93
C THR A 75 -0.59 -12.21 5.83
N ARG A 76 -1.19 -12.85 6.84
CA ARG A 76 -0.49 -13.58 7.92
C ARG A 76 0.57 -12.71 8.60
N SER A 77 0.21 -11.45 8.85
CA SER A 77 1.04 -10.49 9.57
C SER A 77 0.49 -10.32 10.99
N HIS A 78 1.37 -10.08 11.95
CA HIS A 78 0.99 -9.85 13.35
C HIS A 78 0.88 -8.37 13.70
N THR A 79 1.53 -7.51 12.91
CA THR A 79 1.55 -6.06 13.14
C THR A 79 1.38 -5.29 11.83
N LEU A 80 0.91 -4.04 11.93
CA LEU A 80 0.85 -3.17 10.76
C LEU A 80 2.23 -2.85 10.18
N ARG A 81 3.29 -2.87 10.99
CA ARG A 81 4.67 -2.73 10.50
C ARG A 81 5.11 -3.93 9.65
N GLU A 82 4.71 -5.14 10.02
CA GLU A 82 4.94 -6.32 9.18
C GLU A 82 4.19 -6.23 7.87
N LEU A 83 2.94 -5.75 7.90
CA LEU A 83 2.17 -5.48 6.69
C LEU A 83 2.85 -4.42 5.81
N GLN A 84 3.38 -3.33 6.41
CA GLN A 84 4.18 -2.31 5.70
C GLN A 84 5.43 -2.92 5.06
N ALA A 85 6.21 -3.68 5.82
CA ALA A 85 7.41 -4.34 5.30
C ALA A 85 7.09 -5.34 4.19
N LEU A 86 5.96 -6.05 4.28
CA LEU A 86 5.46 -6.94 3.24
C LEU A 86 5.11 -6.18 1.96
N PHE A 87 4.40 -5.05 2.07
CA PHE A 87 4.07 -4.20 0.93
C PHE A 87 5.31 -3.60 0.27
N ILE A 88 6.24 -3.05 1.06
CA ILE A 88 7.51 -2.51 0.55
C ILE A 88 8.30 -3.60 -0.18
N ARG A 89 8.40 -4.80 0.40
CA ARG A 89 9.05 -5.95 -0.26
C ARG A 89 8.37 -6.30 -1.58
N TYR A 90 7.04 -6.28 -1.63
CA TYR A 90 6.29 -6.53 -2.86
C TYR A 90 6.62 -5.49 -3.95
N ILE A 91 6.66 -4.20 -3.59
CA ILE A 91 7.04 -3.14 -4.53
C ILE A 91 8.45 -3.37 -5.05
N LEU A 92 9.42 -3.61 -4.16
CA LEU A 92 10.82 -3.82 -4.54
C LEU A 92 11.00 -5.01 -5.49
N GLN A 93 10.19 -6.06 -5.37
CA GLN A 93 10.20 -7.21 -6.29
C GLN A 93 9.60 -6.91 -7.67
N LYS A 94 8.76 -5.87 -7.77
CA LYS A 94 8.09 -5.45 -9.00
C LYS A 94 8.84 -4.33 -9.73
N LEU A 95 9.79 -3.68 -9.08
CA LEU A 95 10.67 -2.73 -9.74
C LEU A 95 11.67 -3.47 -10.65
N PRO A 96 11.80 -3.08 -11.93
CA PRO A 96 12.85 -3.59 -12.79
C PRO A 96 14.23 -3.18 -12.24
N ALA A 97 15.20 -4.10 -12.34
CA ALA A 97 16.59 -3.90 -11.91
C ALA A 97 17.38 -2.96 -12.83
#